data_AF-A0AAU2CKL9-F1
#
_entry.id   AF-A0AAU2CKL9-F1
#
_cell.length_a   1.000
_cell.length_b   1.000
_cell.length_c   1.000
_cell.angle_alpha   90.00
_cell.angle_beta   90.00
_cell.angle_gamma   90.00
#
_symmetry.space_group_name_H-M   'P 1'
#
loop_
_entity.id
_entity.type
_entity.pdbx_description
1 polymer ?
#
loop_
_entity_poly.entity_id
_entity_poly.type
_entity_poly.pdbx_seq_one_letter_code
_entity_poly.pdbx_strand_id
1 'polypeptide(L)'
;MTRPVPDPPLDFQAFYQRYHRAYLRYAYLHLGERKAAIETVESVFVQLLESWSDVLTQPSVQRYAHSVLRRTLANQMVLRHGNTALVETATFAKVRMATRRQLEVLESSLGLYAAIARLPERQMDVVVMRFVLGYDVLTVAEIMGVSAGTVRSHVHAARRRLARDLGVQYSKETEAEEIA
;
A
#
# COMPACT_ATOMS: atom_id res chain seq x y z
N MET A 1 36.06 -9.05 -18.32
CA MET A 1 36.23 -7.97 -17.33
C MET A 1 34.86 -7.37 -17.05
N THR A 2 34.21 -7.79 -15.97
CA THR A 2 32.94 -7.21 -15.52
C THR A 2 33.23 -5.82 -14.98
N ARG A 3 32.80 -4.78 -15.69
CA ARG A 3 32.86 -3.40 -15.20
C ARG A 3 32.06 -3.35 -13.89
N PRO A 4 32.63 -2.86 -12.78
CA PRO A 4 31.88 -2.75 -11.53
C PRO A 4 30.67 -1.86 -11.78
N VAL A 5 29.49 -2.36 -11.43
CA VAL A 5 28.27 -1.56 -11.42
C VAL A 5 28.51 -0.48 -10.37
N PRO A 6 28.42 0.82 -10.72
CA PRO A 6 28.62 1.88 -9.76
C PRO A 6 27.59 1.74 -8.64
N ASP A 7 28.03 1.97 -7.40
CA ASP A 7 27.14 1.92 -6.25
C ASP A 7 26.00 2.94 -6.44
N PRO A 8 24.76 2.62 -5.99
CA PRO A 8 23.66 3.57 -6.04
C PRO A 8 24.00 4.87 -5.29
N PRO A 9 23.41 6.02 -5.67
CA PRO A 9 23.54 7.27 -4.91
C PRO A 9 23.22 7.10 -3.42
N LEU A 10 23.93 7.81 -2.54
CA LEU A 10 23.77 7.65 -1.08
C LEU A 10 22.36 7.98 -0.58
N ASP A 11 21.70 8.96 -1.20
CA ASP A 11 20.32 9.32 -0.90
C ASP A 11 19.33 8.20 -1.31
N PHE A 12 19.58 7.53 -2.43
CA PHE A 12 18.84 6.34 -2.83
C PHE A 12 19.07 5.19 -1.84
N GLN A 13 20.31 4.95 -1.40
CA GLN A 13 20.61 3.92 -0.41
C GLN A 13 19.85 4.17 0.90
N ALA A 14 19.83 5.41 1.38
CA ALA A 14 19.06 5.79 2.56
C ALA A 14 17.55 5.59 2.35
N PHE A 15 17.03 5.98 1.19
CA PHE A 15 15.64 5.76 0.82
C PHE A 15 15.28 4.26 0.79
N TYR A 16 16.12 3.44 0.18
CA TYR A 16 15.97 1.98 0.15
C TYR A 16 15.92 1.41 1.57
N GLN A 17 16.93 1.70 2.40
CA GLN A 17 16.99 1.20 3.78
C GLN A 17 15.77 1.62 4.61
N ARG A 18 15.26 2.85 4.40
CA ARG A 18 14.10 3.38 5.11
C ARG A 18 12.80 2.68 4.74
N TYR A 19 12.53 2.48 3.45
CA TYR A 19 11.20 2.07 2.96
C TYR A 19 11.10 0.60 2.55
N HIS A 20 12.22 -0.09 2.31
CA HIS A 20 12.23 -1.47 1.78
C HIS A 20 11.42 -2.43 2.65
N ARG A 21 11.65 -2.44 3.95
CA ARG A 21 10.91 -3.32 4.88
C ARG A 21 9.41 -3.02 4.87
N ALA A 22 9.03 -1.74 4.79
CA ALA A 22 7.62 -1.35 4.77
C ALA A 22 6.94 -1.79 3.47
N TYR A 23 7.62 -1.61 2.34
CA TYR A 23 7.13 -2.02 1.02
C TYR A 23 7.03 -3.54 0.92
N LEU A 24 7.97 -4.30 1.48
CA LEU A 24 7.88 -5.77 1.56
C LEU A 24 6.67 -6.25 2.35
N ARG A 25 6.45 -5.69 3.55
CA ARG A 25 5.28 -6.06 4.38
C ARG A 25 3.97 -5.72 3.66
N TYR A 26 3.93 -4.57 3.00
CA TYR A 26 2.78 -4.14 2.21
C TYR A 26 2.53 -5.07 1.02
N ALA A 27 3.56 -5.34 0.21
CA ALA A 27 3.46 -6.22 -0.96
C ALA A 27 3.10 -7.66 -0.59
N TYR A 28 3.65 -8.18 0.50
CA TYR A 28 3.35 -9.53 0.98
C TYR A 28 1.88 -9.69 1.36
N LEU A 29 1.30 -8.71 2.06
CA LEU A 29 -0.13 -8.75 2.41
C LEU A 29 -1.02 -8.81 1.16
N HIS A 30 -0.63 -8.10 0.09
CA HIS A 30 -1.40 -8.08 -1.14
C HIS A 30 -1.22 -9.37 -1.95
N LEU A 31 0.01 -9.85 -2.10
CA LEU A 31 0.34 -10.97 -3.00
C LEU A 31 0.20 -12.35 -2.35
N GLY A 32 0.33 -12.44 -1.02
CA GLY A 32 0.26 -13.69 -0.27
C GLY A 32 1.45 -14.63 -0.44
N GLU A 33 2.45 -14.25 -1.24
CA GLU A 33 3.63 -15.06 -1.52
C GLU A 33 4.91 -14.25 -1.30
N ARG A 34 5.83 -14.79 -0.50
CA ARG A 34 7.09 -14.11 -0.13
C ARG A 34 7.96 -13.82 -1.35
N LYS A 35 8.13 -14.79 -2.25
CA LYS A 35 8.95 -14.63 -3.45
C LYS A 35 8.40 -13.52 -4.35
N ALA A 36 7.09 -13.54 -4.59
CA ALA A 36 6.39 -12.52 -5.37
C ALA A 36 6.55 -11.11 -4.78
N ALA A 37 6.45 -10.99 -3.44
CA ALA A 37 6.61 -9.72 -2.75
C ALA A 37 8.03 -9.17 -2.91
N ILE A 38 9.05 -10.01 -2.76
CA ILE A 38 10.45 -9.61 -2.95
C ILE A 38 10.67 -9.15 -4.40
N GLU A 39 10.31 -9.97 -5.38
CA GLU A 39 10.48 -9.64 -6.80
C GLU A 39 9.78 -8.33 -7.18
N THR A 40 8.57 -8.11 -6.65
CA THR A 40 7.82 -6.86 -6.88
C THR A 40 8.53 -5.66 -6.28
N VAL A 41 8.97 -5.75 -5.02
CA VAL A 41 9.61 -4.63 -4.32
C VAL A 41 10.98 -4.31 -4.91
N GLU A 42 11.79 -5.31 -5.24
CA GLU A 42 13.06 -5.08 -5.94
C GLU A 42 12.81 -4.43 -7.31
N SER A 43 11.80 -4.86 -8.06
CA SER A 43 11.43 -4.21 -9.33
C SER A 43 10.99 -2.74 -9.14
N VAL A 44 10.32 -2.41 -8.04
CA VAL A 44 9.97 -1.02 -7.69
C VAL A 44 11.23 -0.20 -7.44
N PHE A 45 12.17 -0.70 -6.64
CA PHE A 45 13.41 0.02 -6.36
C PHE A 45 14.31 0.16 -7.59
N VAL A 46 14.34 -0.83 -8.48
CA VAL A 46 15.04 -0.71 -9.78
C VAL A 46 14.43 0.41 -10.62
N GLN A 47 13.09 0.45 -10.78
CA GLN A 47 12.41 1.54 -11.52
C GLN A 47 12.69 2.92 -10.91
N LEU A 48 12.72 3.01 -9.57
CA LEU A 48 13.04 4.25 -8.87
C LEU A 48 14.50 4.65 -9.07
N LEU A 49 15.44 3.70 -9.07
CA LEU A 49 16.86 3.95 -9.29
C LEU A 49 17.13 4.45 -10.71
N GLU A 50 16.50 3.82 -11.71
CA GLU A 50 16.64 4.17 -13.13
C GLU A 50 16.22 5.62 -13.43
N SER A 51 15.28 6.15 -12.64
CA SER A 51 14.74 7.51 -12.79
C SER A 51 15.00 8.39 -11.56
N TRP A 52 16.01 8.06 -10.74
CA TRP A 52 16.15 8.64 -9.41
C TRP A 52 16.30 10.16 -9.42
N SER A 53 17.07 10.70 -10.37
CA SER A 53 17.21 12.16 -10.55
C SER A 53 15.87 12.84 -10.76
N ASP A 54 14.97 12.25 -11.55
CA ASP A 54 13.63 12.79 -11.80
C ASP A 54 12.71 12.60 -10.59
N VAL A 55 12.85 11.48 -9.87
CA VAL A 55 12.11 11.22 -8.63
C VAL A 55 12.40 12.30 -7.59
N LEU A 56 13.66 12.73 -7.46
CA LEU A 56 14.06 13.80 -6.54
C LEU A 56 13.48 15.17 -6.90
N THR A 57 13.05 15.39 -8.15
CA THR A 57 12.37 16.63 -8.56
C THR A 57 10.88 16.65 -8.22
N GLN A 58 10.32 15.51 -7.81
CA GLN A 58 8.89 15.42 -7.51
C GLN A 58 8.54 16.19 -6.22
N PRO A 59 7.33 16.76 -6.11
CA PRO A 59 6.89 17.44 -4.89
C PRO A 59 6.94 16.58 -3.62
N SER A 60 6.86 15.26 -3.78
CA SER A 60 7.13 14.29 -2.72
C SER A 60 7.67 13.00 -3.33
N VAL A 61 8.92 12.68 -2.99
CA VAL A 61 9.60 11.43 -3.35
C VAL A 61 8.80 10.23 -2.85
N GLN A 62 8.34 10.26 -1.59
CA GLN A 62 7.59 9.17 -0.98
C GLN A 62 6.26 8.92 -1.68
N ARG A 63 5.52 9.99 -2.02
CA ARG A 63 4.25 9.86 -2.75
C ARG A 63 4.47 9.26 -4.13
N TYR A 64 5.50 9.71 -4.84
CA TYR A 64 5.85 9.16 -6.15
C TYR A 64 6.22 7.68 -6.03
N ALA A 65 7.14 7.34 -5.13
CA ALA A 65 7.56 5.96 -4.89
C ALA A 65 6.40 5.04 -4.48
N HIS A 66 5.50 5.51 -3.62
CA HIS A 66 4.30 4.77 -3.26
C HIS A 66 3.36 4.57 -4.45
N SER A 67 3.28 5.53 -5.38
CA SER A 67 2.52 5.35 -6.62
C SER A 67 3.13 4.30 -7.55
N VAL A 68 4.47 4.23 -7.63
CA VAL A 68 5.18 3.18 -8.39
C VAL A 68 4.92 1.81 -7.76
N LEU A 69 5.06 1.68 -6.43
CA LEU A 69 4.75 0.46 -5.70
C LEU A 69 3.34 -0.06 -6.02
N ARG A 70 2.33 0.82 -5.93
CA ARG A 70 0.94 0.46 -6.20
C ARG A 70 0.74 0.01 -7.64
N ARG A 71 1.30 0.74 -8.62
CA ARG A 71 1.23 0.37 -10.04
C ARG A 71 1.87 -0.99 -10.30
N THR A 72 3.06 -1.25 -9.77
CA THR A 72 3.77 -2.52 -9.96
C THR A 72 3.02 -3.70 -9.30
N LEU A 73 2.50 -3.52 -8.08
CA LEU A 73 1.64 -4.52 -7.44
C LEU A 73 0.41 -4.85 -8.26
N ALA A 74 -0.26 -3.81 -8.76
CA ALA A 74 -1.48 -3.96 -9.55
C ALA A 74 -1.22 -4.72 -10.86
N ASN A 75 -0.10 -4.44 -11.54
CA ASN A 75 0.34 -5.18 -12.73
C ASN A 75 0.64 -6.66 -12.42
N GLN A 76 1.37 -6.94 -11.33
CA GLN A 76 1.68 -8.32 -10.90
C GLN A 76 0.43 -9.14 -10.61
N MET A 77 -0.58 -8.50 -10.02
CA MET A 77 -1.85 -9.16 -9.69
C MET A 77 -2.72 -9.41 -10.94
N VAL A 78 -2.62 -8.56 -11.97
CA VAL A 78 -3.25 -8.82 -13.28
C VAL A 78 -2.63 -10.06 -13.94
N LEU A 79 -1.30 -10.14 -13.97
CA LEU A 79 -0.57 -11.25 -14.59
C LEU A 79 -0.86 -12.59 -13.89
N ARG A 80 -0.87 -12.61 -12.55
CA ARG A 80 -1.10 -13.83 -11.76
C ARG A 80 -2.53 -14.37 -11.82
N HIS A 81 -3.52 -13.51 -12.09
CA HIS A 81 -4.93 -13.89 -12.06
C HIS A 81 -5.59 -13.88 -13.44
N GLY A 82 -4.79 -13.85 -14.52
CA GLY A 82 -5.19 -14.34 -15.84
C GLY A 82 -6.50 -13.80 -16.41
N ASN A 83 -6.69 -12.47 -16.42
CA ASN A 83 -7.81 -11.88 -17.15
C ASN A 83 -7.42 -10.54 -17.78
N THR A 84 -7.17 -10.57 -19.08
CA THR A 84 -6.95 -9.43 -19.95
C THR A 84 -8.27 -8.65 -20.06
N ALA A 85 -8.44 -7.59 -19.27
CA ALA A 85 -9.51 -6.63 -19.50
C ALA A 85 -9.11 -5.25 -18.98
N LEU A 86 -9.24 -4.29 -19.89
CA LEU A 86 -8.82 -2.90 -19.83
C LEU A 86 -9.35 -2.10 -18.62
N VAL A 87 -8.67 -0.96 -18.41
CA VAL A 87 -9.04 0.20 -17.57
C VAL A 87 -8.52 0.14 -16.13
N GLU A 88 -7.93 1.26 -15.67
CA GLU A 88 -7.37 1.51 -14.33
C GLU A 88 -8.29 1.06 -13.18
N THR A 89 -9.62 1.03 -13.40
CA THR A 89 -10.64 0.56 -12.45
C THR A 89 -10.60 -0.95 -12.18
N ALA A 90 -10.19 -1.78 -13.15
CA ALA A 90 -10.13 -3.25 -13.04
C ALA A 90 -8.89 -3.74 -12.28
N THR A 91 -7.80 -2.98 -12.31
CA THR A 91 -6.55 -3.30 -11.62
C THR A 91 -6.73 -3.23 -10.11
N PHE A 92 -7.49 -2.22 -9.62
CA PHE A 92 -7.86 -2.11 -8.22
C PHE A 92 -8.68 -3.29 -7.72
N ALA A 93 -9.69 -3.73 -8.48
CA ALA A 93 -10.54 -4.85 -8.09
C ALA A 93 -9.74 -6.15 -7.85
N LYS A 94 -8.63 -6.37 -8.57
CA LYS A 94 -7.76 -7.55 -8.42
C LYS A 94 -6.77 -7.43 -7.26
N VAL A 95 -6.17 -6.25 -7.08
CA VAL A 95 -5.37 -5.94 -5.88
C VAL A 95 -6.18 -6.20 -4.62
N ARG A 96 -7.42 -5.76 -4.67
CA ARG A 96 -8.45 -6.01 -3.67
C ARG A 96 -8.80 -7.49 -3.55
N MET A 97 -8.94 -8.26 -4.63
CA MET A 97 -9.27 -9.70 -4.57
C MET A 97 -8.17 -10.56 -3.96
N ALA A 98 -6.89 -10.28 -4.22
CA ALA A 98 -5.82 -11.10 -3.64
C ALA A 98 -5.52 -10.71 -2.18
N THR A 99 -5.61 -9.42 -1.84
CA THR A 99 -5.66 -8.97 -0.43
C THR A 99 -6.87 -9.62 0.28
N ARG A 100 -8.04 -9.64 -0.37
CA ARG A 100 -9.24 -10.30 0.12
C ARG A 100 -9.04 -11.80 0.34
N ARG A 101 -8.37 -12.53 -0.55
CA ARG A 101 -8.07 -13.97 -0.35
C ARG A 101 -7.13 -14.22 0.83
N GLN A 102 -6.13 -13.37 1.04
CA GLN A 102 -5.24 -13.48 2.20
C GLN A 102 -5.95 -13.14 3.51
N LEU A 103 -6.83 -12.15 3.47
CA LEU A 103 -7.64 -11.77 4.62
C LEU A 103 -8.84 -12.73 4.86
N GLU A 104 -9.30 -13.45 3.84
CA GLU A 104 -10.30 -14.54 3.96
C GLU A 104 -9.74 -15.73 4.74
N VAL A 105 -8.42 -15.99 4.68
CA VAL A 105 -7.74 -16.95 5.58
C VAL A 105 -7.77 -16.49 7.05
N LEU A 106 -7.93 -15.18 7.29
CA LEU A 106 -8.05 -14.57 8.62
C LEU A 106 -9.52 -14.44 9.10
N GLU A 107 -10.47 -15.18 8.51
CA GLU A 107 -11.93 -15.15 8.74
C GLU A 107 -12.45 -14.05 9.69
N SER A 108 -13.13 -13.04 9.12
CA SER A 108 -14.03 -12.20 9.90
C SER A 108 -15.47 -12.65 9.65
N SER A 109 -16.19 -13.05 10.69
CA SER A 109 -17.62 -13.44 10.63
C SER A 109 -18.53 -12.36 10.02
N LEU A 110 -18.09 -11.09 9.99
CA LEU A 110 -18.82 -9.95 9.43
C LEU A 110 -18.50 -9.61 7.97
N GLY A 111 -17.54 -10.27 7.30
CA GLY A 111 -17.12 -9.87 5.95
C GLY A 111 -16.36 -8.54 5.89
N LEU A 112 -15.72 -8.13 7.00
CA LEU A 112 -14.93 -6.91 7.15
C LEU A 112 -13.87 -6.76 6.04
N TYR A 113 -13.16 -7.84 5.74
CA TYR A 113 -12.10 -7.80 4.75
C TYR A 113 -12.60 -7.63 3.32
N ALA A 114 -13.79 -8.16 3.00
CA ALA A 114 -14.46 -7.88 1.73
C ALA A 114 -14.93 -6.41 1.66
N ALA A 115 -15.33 -5.81 2.78
CA ALA A 115 -15.67 -4.39 2.85
C ALA A 115 -14.44 -3.48 2.76
N ILE A 116 -13.32 -3.83 3.39
CA ILE A 116 -12.02 -3.13 3.26
C ILE A 116 -11.56 -3.17 1.81
N ALA A 117 -11.66 -4.34 1.18
CA ALA A 117 -11.40 -4.47 -0.24
C ALA A 117 -12.28 -3.51 -1.04
N ARG A 118 -13.52 -3.20 -0.66
CA ARG A 118 -14.35 -2.23 -1.40
C ARG A 118 -13.91 -0.78 -1.30
N LEU A 119 -13.03 -0.40 -0.37
CA LEU A 119 -12.62 0.99 -0.14
C LEU A 119 -11.96 1.63 -1.38
N PRO A 120 -12.08 2.95 -1.54
CA PRO A 120 -11.20 3.72 -2.42
C PRO A 120 -9.74 3.48 -2.06
N GLU A 121 -8.87 3.46 -3.07
CA GLU A 121 -7.45 3.06 -2.96
C GLU A 121 -6.75 3.69 -1.75
N ARG A 122 -6.74 5.02 -1.64
CA ARG A 122 -6.05 5.71 -0.53
C ARG A 122 -6.62 5.38 0.85
N GLN A 123 -7.91 5.09 0.94
CA GLN A 123 -8.54 4.67 2.19
C GLN A 123 -8.15 3.23 2.55
N MET A 124 -8.08 2.35 1.55
CA MET A 124 -7.59 0.99 1.73
C MET A 124 -6.12 0.98 2.18
N ASP A 125 -5.25 1.73 1.50
CA ASP A 125 -3.82 1.84 1.84
C ASP A 125 -3.65 2.25 3.32
N VAL A 126 -4.37 3.30 3.74
CA VAL A 126 -4.33 3.80 5.13
C VAL A 126 -4.85 2.76 6.13
N VAL A 127 -5.98 2.10 5.83
CA VAL A 127 -6.55 1.07 6.72
C VAL A 127 -5.60 -0.12 6.86
N VAL A 128 -5.06 -0.60 5.74
CA VAL A 128 -4.08 -1.69 5.71
C VAL A 128 -2.85 -1.33 6.54
N MET A 129 -2.24 -0.17 6.28
CA MET A 129 -1.01 0.22 6.95
C MET A 129 -1.22 0.47 8.45
N ARG A 130 -2.33 1.13 8.84
CA ARG A 130 -2.63 1.43 10.25
C ARG A 130 -3.01 0.18 11.03
N PHE A 131 -4.00 -0.57 10.55
CA PHE A 131 -4.67 -1.58 11.37
C PHE A 131 -4.20 -3.00 11.08
N VAL A 132 -3.71 -3.29 9.87
CA VAL A 132 -3.21 -4.64 9.53
C VAL A 132 -1.70 -4.72 9.75
N LEU A 133 -0.95 -3.69 9.31
CA LEU A 133 0.51 -3.66 9.47
C LEU A 133 0.97 -3.02 10.79
N GLY A 134 0.07 -2.34 11.51
CA GLY A 134 0.32 -1.76 12.83
C GLY A 134 1.20 -0.52 12.81
N TYR A 135 1.28 0.22 11.70
CA TYR A 135 2.05 1.46 11.64
C TYR A 135 1.31 2.61 12.33
N ASP A 136 2.05 3.52 12.96
CA ASP A 136 1.49 4.76 13.50
C ASP A 136 1.08 5.76 12.39
N VAL A 137 0.30 6.80 12.73
CA VAL A 137 -0.19 7.79 11.75
C VAL A 137 0.95 8.51 11.02
N LEU A 138 2.04 8.83 11.70
CA LEU A 138 3.17 9.56 11.14
C LEU A 138 3.95 8.67 10.17
N THR A 139 4.17 7.41 10.53
CA THR A 139 4.80 6.41 9.67
C THR A 139 3.98 6.18 8.40
N VAL A 140 2.64 6.09 8.50
CA VAL A 140 1.78 5.96 7.31
C VAL A 140 1.84 7.23 6.43
N ALA A 141 1.81 8.41 7.06
CA ALA A 141 1.92 9.69 6.36
C ALA A 141 3.24 9.79 5.57
N GLU A 142 4.34 9.38 6.21
CA GLU A 142 5.67 9.33 5.60
C GLU A 142 5.70 8.36 4.41
N ILE A 143 5.28 7.10 4.60
CA ILE A 143 5.28 6.07 3.54
C ILE A 143 4.49 6.53 2.31
N MET A 144 3.34 7.15 2.53
CA MET A 144 2.43 7.59 1.45
C MET A 144 2.78 8.96 0.88
N GLY A 145 3.68 9.73 1.50
CA GLY A 145 3.98 11.12 1.13
C GLY A 145 2.76 12.05 1.25
N VAL A 146 2.00 11.93 2.34
CA VAL A 146 0.83 12.77 2.67
C VAL A 146 0.97 13.34 4.08
N SER A 147 0.09 14.26 4.48
CA SER A 147 0.10 14.78 5.86
C SER A 147 -0.57 13.81 6.83
N ALA A 148 -0.19 13.88 8.11
CA ALA A 148 -0.88 13.15 9.19
C ALA A 148 -2.39 13.47 9.22
N GLY A 149 -2.76 14.72 8.94
CA GLY A 149 -4.16 15.13 8.79
C GLY A 149 -4.87 14.36 7.67
N THR A 150 -4.24 14.22 6.50
CA THR A 150 -4.77 13.42 5.39
C THR A 150 -4.96 11.95 5.77
N VAL A 151 -4.02 11.36 6.51
CA VAL A 151 -4.16 9.99 7.03
C VAL A 151 -5.38 9.88 7.95
N ARG A 152 -5.52 10.76 8.94
CA ARG A 152 -6.67 10.77 9.86
C ARG A 152 -8.00 10.95 9.12
N SER A 153 -8.05 11.87 8.15
CA SER A 153 -9.24 12.05 7.30
C SER A 153 -9.59 10.80 6.50
N HIS A 154 -8.59 10.10 5.94
CA HIS A 154 -8.81 8.83 5.24
C HIS A 154 -9.27 7.72 6.19
N VAL A 155 -8.72 7.62 7.41
CA VAL A 155 -9.20 6.67 8.44
C VAL A 155 -10.68 6.92 8.75
N HIS A 156 -11.05 8.16 9.07
CA HIS A 156 -12.44 8.51 9.40
C HIS A 156 -13.39 8.20 8.22
N ALA A 157 -12.99 8.56 6.98
CA ALA A 157 -13.78 8.25 5.79
C ALA A 157 -13.93 6.74 5.57
N ALA A 158 -12.86 5.96 5.77
CA ALA A 158 -12.86 4.52 5.66
C ALA A 158 -13.78 3.87 6.71
N ARG A 159 -13.64 4.25 7.99
CA ARG A 159 -14.45 3.74 9.09
C ARG A 159 -15.95 3.98 8.85
N ARG A 160 -16.33 5.19 8.44
CA ARG A 160 -17.73 5.51 8.09
C ARG A 160 -18.27 4.66 6.95
N ARG A 161 -17.43 4.34 5.97
CA ARG A 161 -17.84 3.51 4.82
C ARG A 161 -17.96 2.04 5.22
N LEU A 162 -17.00 1.52 5.98
CA LEU A 162 -17.05 0.16 6.51
C LEU A 162 -18.27 -0.05 7.41
N ALA A 163 -18.55 0.88 8.33
CA ALA A 163 -19.73 0.82 9.20
C ALA A 163 -21.03 0.72 8.39
N ARG A 164 -21.16 1.53 7.32
CA ARG A 164 -22.31 1.48 6.40
C ARG A 164 -22.39 0.15 5.65
N ASP A 165 -21.28 -0.30 5.07
CA ASP A 165 -21.20 -1.53 4.28
C ASP A 165 -21.48 -2.79 5.11
N LEU A 166 -21.22 -2.73 6.42
CA LEU A 166 -21.36 -3.84 7.37
C LEU A 166 -22.61 -3.75 8.24
N GLY A 167 -23.40 -2.66 8.13
CA GLY A 167 -24.60 -2.45 8.94
C GLY A 167 -24.31 -2.22 10.43
N VAL A 168 -23.11 -1.73 10.79
CA VAL A 168 -22.69 -1.49 12.18
C VAL A 168 -22.87 -0.02 12.52
N GLN A 169 -23.30 0.29 13.75
CA GLN A 169 -23.37 1.68 14.23
C GLN A 169 -21.96 2.24 14.45
N TYR A 170 -21.66 3.39 13.86
CA TYR A 170 -20.42 4.12 14.07
C TYR A 170 -20.60 5.15 15.19
N SER A 171 -19.94 4.97 16.34
CA SER A 171 -19.84 6.00 17.38
C SER A 171 -18.51 6.75 17.25
N LYS A 172 -18.53 8.06 17.49
CA LYS A 172 -17.33 8.92 17.43
C LYS A 172 -16.43 8.77 18.66
N GLU A 173 -16.89 8.12 19.72
CA GLU A 173 -16.16 7.97 21.00
C GLU A 173 -14.87 7.15 20.86
N THR A 174 -14.81 6.19 19.93
CA THR A 174 -13.62 5.40 19.63
C THR A 174 -12.46 6.22 19.03
N GLU A 175 -12.68 7.49 18.63
CA GLU A 175 -11.65 8.36 18.05
C GLU A 175 -10.80 9.10 19.09
N ALA A 176 -11.30 9.28 20.31
CA ALA A 176 -10.64 10.08 21.34
C ALA A 176 -9.46 9.35 22.02
N GLU A 177 -9.49 8.01 22.07
CA GLU A 177 -8.45 7.20 22.74
C GLU A 177 -7.23 6.89 21.85
N GLU A 178 -7.34 7.00 20.52
CA GLU A 178 -6.25 6.69 19.57
C GLU A 178 -5.39 7.90 19.17
N ILE A 179 -5.79 9.12 19.58
CA ILE A 179 -5.12 10.38 19.22
C ILE A 179 -4.26 10.93 20.37
N ALA A 180 -4.41 10.39 21.59
CA ALA A 180 -3.56 10.65 22.75
C ALA A 180 -2.31 9.76 22.73
#